data_AF-A0A815QH95-F1
#
_entry.id   AF-A0A815QH95-F1
#
_cell.length_a   1.000
_cell.length_b   1.000
_cell.length_c   1.000
_cell.angle_alpha   90.00
_cell.angle_beta   90.00
_cell.angle_gamma   90.00
#
_symmetry.space_group_name_H-M   'P 1'
#
loop_
_entity.id
_entity.type
_entity.pdbx_description
1 polymer ?
#
loop_
_entity_poly.entity_id
_entity_poly.type
_entity_poly.pdbx_seq_one_letter_code
_entity_poly.pdbx_strand_id
1 'polypeptide(L)'
;MTTTIKSTGSLTTTTVSCNPSEVNLKYLMNISKINNNSEIEYDRRMADTLMKSVLELWSTNSHCDLTIYLKQHNLNKIAYKRYRAHRFVLSSVCDSINIVKEERKFSRKKTINYVCYLDYTPNRGLELLLVYLYSSRLVLDIESVSDLLIASNELGVKHVFLRCIQFIWDYIDDLLSIDVTRIKQV
;
A
#
# COMPACT_ATOMS: atom_id res chain seq x y z
N MET A 1 -22.31 -14.47 41.82
CA MET A 1 -21.75 -15.43 40.85
C MET A 1 -21.42 -14.66 39.59
N THR A 2 -20.13 -14.56 39.28
CA THR A 2 -19.59 -13.70 38.22
C THR A 2 -19.21 -14.62 37.06
N THR A 3 -19.91 -14.52 35.92
CA THR A 3 -19.59 -15.30 34.73
C THR A 3 -18.76 -14.45 33.77
N THR A 4 -17.48 -14.79 33.68
CA THR A 4 -16.52 -14.25 32.71
C THR A 4 -16.75 -14.93 31.37
N ILE A 5 -17.08 -14.18 30.31
CA ILE A 5 -17.06 -14.67 28.93
C ILE A 5 -15.78 -14.15 28.27
N LYS A 6 -14.81 -15.04 28.08
CA LYS A 6 -13.65 -14.79 27.19
C LYS A 6 -14.11 -14.99 25.76
N SER A 7 -14.36 -13.89 25.04
CA SER A 7 -14.44 -13.90 23.58
C SER A 7 -13.02 -13.90 23.03
N THR A 8 -12.59 -15.02 22.47
CA THR A 8 -11.38 -15.11 21.65
C THR A 8 -11.81 -14.90 20.20
N GLY A 9 -11.96 -13.65 19.80
CA GLY A 9 -12.14 -13.28 18.41
C GLY A 9 -10.85 -13.55 17.64
N SER A 10 -10.87 -14.56 16.79
CA SER A 10 -9.81 -14.83 15.82
C SER A 10 -9.72 -13.63 14.87
N LEU A 11 -8.65 -12.85 14.98
CA LEU A 11 -8.27 -11.79 14.03
C LEU A 11 -8.01 -12.45 12.66
N THR A 12 -8.93 -12.30 11.73
CA THR A 12 -8.78 -12.74 10.34
C THR A 12 -7.92 -11.74 9.58
N THR A 13 -6.60 -11.94 9.61
CA THR A 13 -5.68 -11.27 8.68
C THR A 13 -5.91 -11.85 7.28
N THR A 14 -6.51 -11.08 6.38
CA THR A 14 -6.68 -11.50 4.98
C THR A 14 -5.52 -10.97 4.16
N THR A 15 -4.58 -11.85 3.80
CA THR A 15 -3.51 -11.50 2.86
C THR A 15 -4.05 -11.65 1.45
N VAL A 16 -4.32 -10.52 0.77
CA VAL A 16 -4.77 -10.52 -0.62
C VAL A 16 -3.55 -10.22 -1.52
N SER A 17 -3.07 -11.24 -2.21
CA SER A 17 -2.06 -11.09 -3.26
C SER A 17 -2.68 -10.39 -4.48
N CYS A 18 -2.71 -9.06 -4.47
CA CYS A 18 -3.13 -8.28 -5.63
C CYS A 18 -2.02 -8.30 -6.69
N ASN A 19 -2.20 -9.09 -7.74
CA ASN A 19 -1.34 -9.02 -8.93
C ASN A 19 -1.58 -7.66 -9.64
N PRO A 20 -0.57 -6.82 -9.87
CA PRO A 20 -0.71 -5.59 -10.65
C PRO A 20 -1.20 -5.82 -12.09
N SER A 21 -1.11 -7.07 -12.57
CA SER A 21 -1.47 -7.51 -13.91
C SER A 21 -2.98 -7.54 -14.19
N GLU A 22 -3.87 -7.50 -13.20
CA GLU A 22 -5.32 -7.59 -13.46
C GLU A 22 -5.96 -6.26 -13.88
N VAL A 23 -5.31 -5.12 -13.65
CA VAL A 23 -5.89 -3.79 -13.98
C VAL A 23 -5.51 -3.32 -15.38
N ASN A 24 -4.70 -4.09 -16.14
CA ASN A 24 -4.25 -3.65 -17.47
C ASN A 24 -4.17 -4.75 -18.56
N LEU A 25 -4.98 -5.81 -18.47
CA LEU A 25 -4.96 -6.89 -19.47
C LEU A 25 -5.80 -6.62 -20.74
N LYS A 26 -6.64 -5.57 -20.77
CA LYS A 26 -7.36 -5.20 -22.00
C LYS A 26 -6.45 -4.59 -23.08
N TYR A 27 -5.22 -4.20 -22.75
CA TYR A 27 -4.24 -3.69 -23.72
C TYR A 27 -3.25 -4.74 -24.24
N LEU A 28 -3.28 -5.97 -23.71
CA LEU A 28 -2.41 -7.09 -24.13
C LEU A 28 -3.16 -8.24 -24.82
N MET A 29 -4.47 -8.11 -25.07
CA MET A 29 -5.30 -9.13 -25.74
C MET A 29 -5.08 -9.22 -27.27
N ASN A 30 -3.83 -9.12 -27.74
CA ASN A 30 -3.47 -9.51 -29.11
C ASN A 30 -2.20 -10.36 -29.22
N ILE A 31 -1.68 -10.89 -28.12
CA ILE A 31 -0.68 -11.96 -28.19
C ILE A 31 -1.41 -13.30 -28.17
N SER A 32 -1.71 -13.74 -29.39
CA SER A 32 -1.90 -15.11 -29.86
C SER A 32 -1.91 -16.21 -28.81
N LYS A 33 -2.97 -17.02 -28.86
CA LYS A 33 -3.03 -18.43 -28.44
C LYS A 33 -1.67 -19.14 -28.60
N ILE A 34 -0.88 -19.20 -27.53
CA ILE A 34 0.25 -20.12 -27.42
C ILE A 34 0.19 -20.76 -26.03
N ASN A 35 0.22 -22.08 -26.06
CA ASN A 35 0.01 -23.00 -24.98
C ASN A 35 1.32 -23.15 -24.16
N ASN A 36 1.74 -22.13 -23.40
CA ASN A 36 3.05 -22.10 -22.73
C ASN A 36 2.97 -21.84 -21.21
N ASN A 37 2.50 -22.83 -20.44
CA ASN A 37 2.51 -22.76 -18.98
C ASN A 37 3.91 -22.55 -18.38
N SER A 38 4.97 -23.04 -19.04
CA SER A 38 6.37 -22.90 -18.57
C SER A 38 6.93 -21.48 -18.72
N GLU A 39 6.50 -20.75 -19.74
CA GLU A 39 6.94 -19.38 -20.01
C GLU A 39 6.28 -18.40 -19.03
N ILE A 40 4.98 -18.61 -18.77
CA ILE A 40 4.22 -17.89 -17.72
C ILE A 40 4.84 -18.12 -16.34
N GLU A 41 5.27 -19.35 -16.04
CA GLU A 41 5.89 -19.68 -14.76
C GLU A 41 7.29 -19.05 -14.61
N TYR A 42 8.08 -19.04 -15.69
CA TYR A 42 9.39 -18.37 -15.71
C TYR A 42 9.27 -16.87 -15.46
N ASP A 43 8.36 -16.20 -16.18
CA ASP A 43 8.10 -14.77 -16.02
C ASP A 43 7.65 -14.43 -14.59
N ARG A 44 6.82 -15.29 -13.99
CA ARG A 44 6.38 -15.12 -12.59
C ARG A 44 7.54 -15.21 -11.60
N ARG A 45 8.42 -16.19 -11.74
CA ARG A 45 9.61 -16.33 -10.87
C ARG A 45 10.57 -15.15 -11.01
N MET A 46 10.73 -14.65 -12.23
CA MET A 46 11.56 -13.48 -12.49
C MET A 46 10.98 -12.22 -11.84
N ALA A 47 9.67 -12.00 -11.97
CA ALA A 47 8.96 -10.89 -11.31
C ALA A 47 9.06 -10.98 -9.77
N ASP A 48 8.85 -12.15 -9.18
CA ASP A 48 8.98 -12.35 -7.73
C ASP A 48 10.40 -12.06 -7.22
N THR A 49 11.42 -12.46 -7.99
CA THR A 49 12.82 -12.19 -7.65
C THR A 49 13.13 -10.70 -7.72
N LEU A 50 12.66 -10.02 -8.77
CA LEU A 50 12.80 -8.57 -8.92
C LEU A 50 12.13 -7.82 -7.77
N MET A 51 10.92 -8.20 -7.38
CA MET A 51 10.19 -7.56 -6.27
C MET A 51 10.92 -7.74 -4.93
N LYS A 52 11.51 -8.92 -4.68
CA LYS A 52 12.35 -9.14 -3.49
C LYS A 52 13.57 -8.22 -3.47
N SER A 53 14.29 -8.11 -4.59
CA SER A 53 15.45 -7.23 -4.69
C SER A 53 15.09 -5.75 -4.52
N VAL A 54 13.97 -5.31 -5.11
CA VAL A 54 13.48 -3.93 -4.99
C VAL A 54 13.09 -3.62 -3.53
N LEU A 55 12.41 -4.55 -2.85
CA LEU A 55 12.09 -4.43 -1.43
C LEU A 55 13.35 -4.38 -0.55
N GLU A 56 14.35 -5.19 -0.85
CA GLU A 56 15.62 -5.21 -0.12
C GLU A 56 16.37 -3.87 -0.24
N LEU A 57 16.44 -3.30 -1.45
CA LEU A 57 17.01 -1.97 -1.68
C LEU A 57 16.33 -0.90 -0.82
N TRP A 58 15.00 -0.97 -0.70
CA TRP A 58 14.25 -0.05 0.15
C TRP A 58 14.53 -0.26 1.64
N SER A 59 14.50 -1.51 2.11
CA SER A 59 14.73 -1.85 3.52
C SER A 59 16.12 -1.42 4.02
N THR A 60 17.11 -1.40 3.12
CA THR A 60 18.49 -0.98 3.39
C THR A 60 18.74 0.51 3.10
N ASN A 61 17.73 1.23 2.63
CA ASN A 61 17.83 2.61 2.13
C ASN A 61 18.90 2.82 1.04
N SER A 62 19.26 1.75 0.33
CA SER A 62 20.30 1.77 -0.69
C SER A 62 19.79 2.50 -1.94
N HIS A 63 20.56 3.44 -2.48
CA HIS A 63 20.23 4.19 -3.70
C HIS A 63 18.90 4.98 -3.71
N CYS A 64 18.26 5.18 -2.55
CA CYS A 64 17.07 6.05 -2.45
C CYS A 64 17.39 7.50 -2.86
N ASP A 65 16.59 8.07 -3.76
CA ASP A 65 16.72 9.43 -4.33
C ASP A 65 15.56 10.37 -3.94
N LEU A 66 14.56 9.85 -3.23
CA LEU A 66 13.43 10.57 -2.66
C LEU A 66 13.44 10.50 -1.14
N THR A 67 13.07 11.60 -0.50
CA THR A 67 12.75 11.65 0.94
C THR A 67 11.31 12.10 1.13
N ILE A 68 10.52 11.33 1.86
CA ILE A 68 9.16 11.68 2.26
C ILE A 68 9.20 12.13 3.72
N TYR A 69 8.71 13.33 3.99
CA TYR A 69 8.56 13.88 5.33
C TYR A 69 7.10 13.78 5.73
N LEU A 70 6.81 12.91 6.68
CA LEU A 70 5.51 12.75 7.29
C LEU A 70 5.42 13.64 8.51
N LYS A 71 4.49 14.59 8.51
CA LYS A 71 4.22 15.44 9.66
C LYS A 71 3.60 14.63 10.80
N GLN A 72 4.14 14.81 11.99
CA GLN A 72 3.64 14.19 13.22
C GLN A 72 3.31 15.29 14.22
N HIS A 73 2.07 15.26 14.71
CA HIS A 73 1.63 16.14 15.79
C HIS A 73 1.86 15.44 17.12
N ASN A 74 2.81 15.95 17.92
CA ASN A 74 3.06 15.45 19.27
C ASN A 74 3.08 16.63 20.24
N LEU A 75 2.08 16.70 21.12
CA LEU A 75 2.04 17.61 22.28
C LEU A 75 2.51 19.04 21.96
N ASN A 76 1.87 19.68 20.98
CA ASN A 76 2.15 21.05 20.51
C ASN A 76 3.51 21.28 19.82
N LYS A 77 4.23 20.22 19.45
CA LYS A 77 5.40 20.30 18.57
C LYS A 77 5.14 19.59 17.25
N ILE A 78 5.56 20.25 16.16
CA ILE A 78 5.57 19.65 14.83
C ILE A 78 6.89 18.88 14.71
N ALA A 79 6.79 17.56 14.64
CA ALA A 79 7.90 16.68 14.29
C ALA A 79 7.69 16.14 12.87
N TYR A 80 8.77 15.74 12.20
CA TYR A 80 8.67 15.05 10.92
C TYR A 80 9.37 13.71 11.00
N LYS A 81 8.63 12.64 10.67
CA LYS A 81 9.21 11.32 10.42
C LYS A 81 9.65 11.24 8.96
N ARG A 82 10.83 10.66 8.71
CA ARG A 82 11.44 10.61 7.38
C ARG A 82 11.41 9.20 6.83
N TYR A 83 11.03 9.07 5.57
CA TYR A 83 11.12 7.84 4.80
C TYR A 83 12.01 8.07 3.58
N ARG A 84 12.94 7.16 3.33
CA ARG A 84 13.72 7.14 2.08
C ARG A 84 13.00 6.24 1.08
N ALA A 85 13.00 6.65 -0.17
CA ALA A 85 12.35 5.91 -1.24
C ALA A 85 13.04 6.17 -2.60
N HIS A 86 12.63 5.39 -3.59
CA HIS A 86 13.04 5.46 -4.98
C HIS A 86 11.93 6.10 -5.81
N ARG A 87 12.25 7.19 -6.49
CA ARG A 87 11.28 7.90 -7.35
C ARG A 87 10.68 7.00 -8.40
N PHE A 88 11.50 6.16 -9.04
CA PHE A 88 11.02 5.29 -10.12
C PHE A 88 9.88 4.37 -9.66
N VAL A 89 10.01 3.78 -8.46
CA VAL A 89 8.98 2.91 -7.88
C VAL A 89 7.72 3.72 -7.66
N LEU A 90 7.83 4.86 -6.97
CA LEU A 90 6.67 5.66 -6.61
C LEU A 90 6.00 6.31 -7.83
N SER A 91 6.75 6.76 -8.84
CA SER A 91 6.21 7.35 -10.06
C SER A 91 5.47 6.34 -10.95
N SER A 92 5.69 5.04 -10.76
CA SER A 92 4.99 4.01 -11.54
C SER A 92 3.54 3.81 -11.11
N VAL A 93 3.17 4.28 -9.91
CA VAL A 93 1.89 3.97 -9.26
C VAL A 93 1.23 5.16 -8.56
N CYS A 94 1.98 6.21 -8.24
CA CYS A 94 1.48 7.39 -7.57
C CYS A 94 1.34 8.56 -8.56
N ASP A 95 0.10 8.90 -8.92
CA ASP A 95 -0.20 10.06 -9.77
C ASP A 95 0.27 11.37 -9.13
N SER A 96 0.13 11.48 -7.80
CA SER A 96 0.43 12.68 -7.01
C SER A 96 1.93 12.98 -6.87
N ILE A 97 2.80 11.97 -7.02
CA ILE A 97 4.25 12.14 -6.83
C ILE A 97 4.92 12.87 -8.00
N ASN A 98 4.23 12.99 -9.13
CA ASN A 98 4.64 13.86 -10.21
C ASN A 98 4.61 15.37 -9.83
N ILE A 99 4.05 15.73 -8.67
CA ILE A 99 3.97 17.11 -8.14
C ILE A 99 5.19 17.46 -7.27
N VAL A 100 6.09 16.51 -6.96
CA VAL A 100 7.20 16.69 -6.03
C VAL A 100 8.41 17.35 -6.71
N LYS A 101 8.32 18.66 -6.98
CA LYS A 101 9.44 19.49 -7.43
C LYS A 101 9.70 20.65 -6.46
N GLU A 102 10.35 20.36 -5.34
CA GLU A 102 11.22 21.37 -4.71
C GLU A 102 12.67 20.97 -4.93
N GLU A 103 13.31 21.54 -5.96
CA GLU A 103 14.75 21.53 -6.08
C GLU A 103 15.36 22.46 -5.01
N ARG A 104 15.54 21.96 -3.79
CA ARG A 104 16.40 22.68 -2.84
C ARG A 104 17.86 22.39 -3.18
N LYS A 105 18.47 23.28 -3.98
CA LYS A 105 19.92 23.32 -4.19
C LYS A 105 20.62 23.59 -2.85
N PHE A 106 20.93 22.53 -2.11
CA PHE A 106 21.85 22.65 -0.98
C PHE A 106 23.26 22.86 -1.53
N SER A 107 23.82 24.02 -1.20
CA SER A 107 25.10 24.51 -1.69
C SER A 107 26.26 23.57 -1.35
N ARG A 108 27.20 23.47 -2.30
CA ARG A 108 28.53 22.78 -2.31
C ARG A 108 28.63 21.32 -2.76
N LYS A 109 27.55 20.53 -2.82
CA LYS A 109 27.52 19.26 -3.58
C LYS A 109 26.20 19.17 -4.33
N LYS A 110 26.26 19.05 -5.67
CA LYS A 110 25.09 18.97 -6.58
C LYS A 110 24.31 17.64 -6.41
N THR A 111 23.83 17.34 -5.21
CA THR A 111 22.93 16.19 -5.02
C THR A 111 21.50 16.73 -5.04
N ILE A 112 20.79 16.48 -6.15
CA ILE A 112 19.36 16.77 -6.24
C ILE A 112 18.66 15.76 -5.34
N ASN A 113 18.23 16.18 -4.16
CA ASN A 113 17.39 15.37 -3.29
C ASN A 113 15.93 15.78 -3.51
N TYR A 114 15.10 14.83 -3.95
CA TYR A 114 13.67 15.07 -4.10
C TYR A 114 12.98 14.93 -2.74
N VAL A 115 12.04 15.82 -2.46
CA VAL A 115 11.41 15.92 -1.14
C VAL A 115 9.90 16.04 -1.25
N CYS A 116 9.18 15.07 -0.70
CA CYS A 116 7.72 15.06 -0.59
C CYS A 116 7.32 15.35 0.87
N TYR A 117 6.31 16.19 1.09
CA TYR A 117 5.75 16.48 2.41
C TYR A 117 4.31 15.96 2.49
N LEU A 118 3.99 15.23 3.55
CA LEU A 118 2.65 14.69 3.82
C LEU A 118 2.18 15.19 5.19
N ASP A 119 1.05 15.91 5.20
CA ASP A 119 0.57 16.59 6.41
C ASP A 119 -0.53 15.83 7.15
N TYR A 120 -1.37 15.10 6.42
CA TYR A 120 -2.60 14.48 6.96
C TYR A 120 -2.59 12.94 6.89
N THR A 121 -1.44 12.34 6.56
CA THR A 121 -1.34 10.88 6.39
C THR A 121 -1.05 10.19 7.72
N PRO A 122 -1.81 9.15 8.11
CA PRO A 122 -1.44 8.31 9.23
C PRO A 122 -0.14 7.54 8.98
N ASN A 123 0.72 7.48 9.99
CA ASN A 123 2.03 6.80 9.92
C ASN A 123 1.90 5.32 9.51
N ARG A 124 0.99 4.57 10.16
CA ARG A 124 0.76 3.15 9.85
C ARG A 124 0.27 2.96 8.41
N GLY A 125 -0.64 3.82 7.94
CA GLY A 125 -1.14 3.79 6.57
C GLY A 125 -0.06 4.02 5.52
N LEU A 126 0.83 5.00 5.75
CA LEU A 126 1.97 5.25 4.86
C LEU A 126 2.94 4.06 4.82
N GLU A 127 3.25 3.46 5.97
CA GLU A 127 4.15 2.31 6.04
C GLU A 127 3.59 1.11 5.28
N LEU A 128 2.31 0.78 5.48
CA LEU A 128 1.64 -0.30 4.77
C LEU A 128 1.60 -0.04 3.26
N LEU A 129 1.31 1.21 2.86
CA LEU A 129 1.30 1.59 1.46
C LEU A 129 2.69 1.44 0.85
N LEU A 130 3.75 1.94 1.49
CA LEU A 130 5.12 1.79 0.98
C LEU A 130 5.52 0.32 0.88
N VAL A 131 5.23 -0.51 1.89
CA VAL A 131 5.47 -1.97 1.81
C VAL A 131 4.78 -2.55 0.57
N TYR A 132 3.53 -2.17 0.32
CA TYR A 132 2.81 -2.59 -0.88
C TYR A 132 3.51 -2.14 -2.16
N LEU A 133 3.92 -0.87 -2.30
CA LEU A 133 4.56 -0.38 -3.52
C LEU A 133 5.87 -1.10 -3.84
N TYR A 134 6.60 -1.56 -2.82
CA TYR A 134 7.87 -2.28 -3.00
C TYR A 134 7.74 -3.80 -3.10
N SER A 135 6.67 -4.38 -2.55
CA SER A 135 6.47 -5.83 -2.53
C SER A 135 5.39 -6.32 -3.49
N SER A 136 4.55 -5.42 -4.01
CA SER A 136 3.29 -5.72 -4.70
C SER A 136 2.33 -6.60 -3.89
N ARG A 137 2.48 -6.65 -2.55
CA ARG A 137 1.63 -7.45 -1.65
C ARG A 137 0.82 -6.55 -0.74
N LEU A 138 -0.49 -6.59 -0.89
CA LEU A 138 -1.42 -5.79 -0.11
C LEU A 138 -1.99 -6.63 1.02
N VAL A 139 -1.75 -6.22 2.25
CA VAL A 139 -2.38 -6.84 3.43
C VAL A 139 -3.43 -5.87 3.92
N LEU A 140 -4.69 -6.33 3.93
CA LEU A 140 -5.81 -5.54 4.46
C LEU A 140 -6.20 -6.12 5.81
N ASP A 141 -6.21 -5.24 6.81
CA ASP A 141 -6.65 -5.54 8.16
C ASP A 141 -7.67 -4.47 8.59
N ILE A 142 -8.66 -4.85 9.40
CA ILE A 142 -9.74 -3.95 9.80
C ILE A 142 -9.27 -2.80 10.69
N GLU A 143 -8.16 -2.98 11.41
CA GLU A 143 -7.59 -1.97 12.31
C GLU A 143 -6.84 -0.87 11.54
N SER A 144 -6.33 -1.17 10.34
CA SER A 144 -5.44 -0.31 9.57
C SER A 144 -5.99 0.08 8.20
N VAL A 145 -7.10 -0.51 7.75
CA VAL A 145 -7.66 -0.23 6.42
C VAL A 145 -8.04 1.24 6.26
N SER A 146 -8.52 1.89 7.33
CA SER A 146 -8.81 3.33 7.32
C SER A 146 -7.56 4.18 7.11
N ASP A 147 -6.48 3.86 7.82
CA ASP A 147 -5.19 4.55 7.67
C ASP A 147 -4.62 4.38 6.25
N LEU A 148 -4.70 3.17 5.71
CA LEU A 148 -4.25 2.84 4.36
C LEU A 148 -5.13 3.50 3.28
N LEU A 149 -6.43 3.62 3.51
CA LEU A 149 -7.35 4.36 2.64
C LEU A 149 -6.95 5.84 2.55
N ILE A 150 -6.65 6.49 3.68
CA ILE A 150 -6.20 7.89 3.72
C ILE A 150 -4.86 8.03 2.99
N ALA A 151 -3.89 7.16 3.28
CA ALA A 151 -2.58 7.20 2.65
C ALA A 151 -2.64 7.01 1.13
N SER A 152 -3.43 6.04 0.66
CA SER A 152 -3.58 5.76 -0.76
C SER A 152 -4.31 6.88 -1.51
N ASN A 153 -5.27 7.56 -0.88
CA ASN A 153 -5.89 8.74 -1.44
C ASN A 153 -4.89 9.90 -1.59
N GLU A 154 -4.15 10.22 -0.52
CA GLU A 154 -3.18 11.34 -0.51
C GLU A 154 -2.08 11.15 -1.57
N LEU A 155 -1.53 9.94 -1.66
CA LEU A 155 -0.49 9.60 -2.63
C LEU A 155 -1.01 9.29 -4.04
N GLY A 156 -2.33 9.29 -4.23
CA GLY A 156 -2.96 9.06 -5.54
C GLY A 156 -2.85 7.62 -6.04
N VAL A 157 -2.74 6.63 -5.14
CA VAL A 157 -2.65 5.20 -5.46
C VAL A 157 -4.07 4.62 -5.59
N LYS A 158 -4.73 4.97 -6.70
CA LYS A 158 -6.17 4.70 -6.94
C LYS A 158 -6.59 3.25 -6.73
N HIS A 159 -5.79 2.29 -7.19
CA HIS A 159 -6.16 0.88 -7.08
C HIS A 159 -6.16 0.38 -5.63
N VAL A 160 -5.23 0.85 -4.78
CA VAL A 160 -5.23 0.54 -3.34
C VAL A 160 -6.44 1.19 -2.68
N PHE A 161 -6.72 2.46 -3.00
CA PHE A 161 -7.87 3.19 -2.49
C PHE A 161 -9.19 2.44 -2.75
N LEU A 162 -9.42 2.01 -3.99
CA LEU A 162 -10.61 1.25 -4.36
C LEU A 162 -10.68 -0.11 -3.65
N ARG A 163 -9.55 -0.80 -3.46
CA ARG A 163 -9.51 -2.07 -2.72
C ARG A 163 -9.83 -1.88 -1.24
N CYS A 164 -9.36 -0.81 -0.62
CA CYS A 164 -9.74 -0.48 0.77
C CYS A 164 -11.24 -0.22 0.90
N ILE A 165 -11.84 0.53 -0.04
CA ILE A 165 -13.29 0.76 -0.07
C ILE A 165 -14.04 -0.57 -0.18
N GLN A 166 -13.65 -1.42 -1.13
CA GLN A 166 -14.28 -2.72 -1.34
C GLN A 166 -14.22 -3.58 -0.07
N PHE A 167 -13.04 -3.69 0.55
CA PHE A 167 -12.87 -4.45 1.80
C PHE A 167 -13.76 -3.96 2.94
N ILE A 168 -13.93 -2.64 3.07
CA ILE A 168 -14.82 -2.05 4.08
C ILE A 168 -16.29 -2.42 3.79
N TRP A 169 -16.72 -2.35 2.53
CA TRP A 169 -18.08 -2.74 2.15
C TRP A 169 -18.35 -4.22 2.41
N ASP A 170 -17.44 -5.10 1.99
CA ASP A 170 -17.56 -6.55 2.19
C ASP A 170 -17.68 -6.86 3.70
N TYR A 171 -16.90 -6.18 4.55
CA TYR A 171 -16.96 -6.33 6.01
C TYR A 171 -18.29 -5.84 6.61
N ILE A 172 -18.84 -4.73 6.12
CA ILE A 172 -20.15 -4.22 6.56
C ILE A 172 -21.27 -5.20 6.16
N ASP A 173 -21.23 -5.70 4.93
CA ASP A 173 -22.21 -6.67 4.43
C ASP A 173 -22.17 -7.97 5.26
N ASP A 174 -20.97 -8.46 5.58
CA ASP A 174 -20.79 -9.62 6.45
C ASP A 174 -21.40 -9.38 7.85
N LEU A 175 -21.17 -8.21 8.46
CA LEU A 175 -21.77 -7.87 9.75
C LEU A 175 -23.30 -7.82 9.69
N LEU A 176 -23.87 -7.20 8.67
CA LEU A 176 -25.32 -7.10 8.48
C LEU A 176 -25.96 -8.46 8.22
N SER A 177 -25.27 -9.36 7.52
CA SER A 177 -25.75 -10.72 7.24
C SER A 177 -25.92 -11.56 8.51
N ILE A 178 -25.06 -11.36 9.51
CA ILE A 178 -25.13 -12.03 10.82
C ILE A 178 -26.37 -11.57 11.60
N ASP A 179 -26.66 -10.27 11.58
CA ASP A 179 -27.82 -9.71 12.28
C ASP A 179 -29.16 -10.12 11.66
N VAL A 180 -29.24 -10.18 10.32
CA VAL A 180 -30.45 -10.68 9.63
C VAL A 180 -30.74 -12.14 9.98
N THR A 181 -29.71 -12.95 10.19
CA THR A 181 -29.87 -14.37 10.55
C THR A 181 -30.39 -14.55 11.98
N ARG A 182 -29.99 -13.66 12.91
CA ARG A 182 -30.50 -13.64 14.29
C ARG A 182 -31.95 -13.17 14.39
N ILE A 183 -32.36 -12.22 13.54
CA ILE A 183 -33.74 -11.71 13.50
C ILE A 183 -34.72 -12.78 12.98
N LYS A 184 -34.27 -13.68 12.09
CA LYS A 184 -35.11 -14.76 11.55
C LYS A 184 -35.32 -15.96 12.48
N GLN A 185 -34.67 -15.99 13.65
CA GLN A 185 -34.79 -17.07 14.64
C GLN A 185 -35.64 -16.68 15.87
N VAL A 186 -36.29 -15.52 15.83
CA VAL A 186 -37.31 -15.07 16.79
C VAL A 186 -38.67 -15.07 16.10
#